data_AF-E4ZC25-F1
#
_entry.id   AF-E4ZC25-F1
#
_cell.length_a   1.000
_cell.length_b   1.000
_cell.length_c   1.000
_cell.angle_alpha   90.00
_cell.angle_beta   90.00
_cell.angle_gamma   90.00
#
_symmetry.space_group_name_H-M   'P 1'
#
loop_
_entity.id
_entity.type
_entity.pdbx_description
1 polymer ?
#
loop_
_entity_poly.entity_id
_entity_poly.type
_entity_poly.pdbx_seq_one_letter_code
_entity_poly.pdbx_strand_id
1 'polypeptide(L)'
;MSFQQELQINQTADAKRLPLPCLNSNNCIDTENPNQNNTKQTPVFYEKFAKTDQNLNEFSTSYKKSSHALELNVKQFIETFGIEKCGFLTLTFADDVQDVKEASRRFHSLRTNFLKKHFENYICVYERMKSGRIHFHLIVNTRQDIRRGLNFRQIQARNYTSANKNLRQLWQVLRENMEKYGFGRSELLPVKTNSKGLARYVGKYIAKHINSRLPEDKGYRLIRTTIGKKQLWKIATSNFSFVSEGSRKWRENLKKWVYCIESLIKAHVELFYGIKLKPMNEENYNRILTDFVSPKWAYYNRETIINMA
;
A
#
# COMPACT_ATOMS: atom_id res chain seq x y z
N MET A 1 2.88 17.61 59.18
CA MET A 1 3.49 18.66 58.34
C MET A 1 4.37 17.96 57.30
N SER A 2 3.81 17.24 56.33
CA SER A 2 3.38 17.69 54.99
C SER A 2 4.38 18.61 54.30
N PHE A 3 5.05 18.10 53.25
CA PHE A 3 5.35 18.80 52.00
C PHE A 3 5.75 17.75 50.95
N GLN A 4 4.75 17.03 50.42
CA GLN A 4 4.84 16.48 49.05
C GLN A 4 4.57 17.65 48.10
N GLN A 5 5.57 18.09 47.36
CA GLN A 5 5.37 19.02 46.26
C GLN A 5 5.20 18.20 44.98
N GLU A 6 3.95 17.83 44.71
CA GLU A 6 3.51 17.36 43.41
C GLU A 6 3.71 18.48 42.39
N LEU A 7 4.47 18.20 41.33
CA LEU A 7 4.53 19.03 40.13
C LEU A 7 3.18 18.96 39.42
N GLN A 8 2.27 19.84 39.83
CA GLN A 8 1.00 20.09 39.17
C GLN A 8 1.31 20.84 37.86
N ILE A 9 1.41 20.09 36.75
CA ILE A 9 1.49 20.69 35.42
C ILE A 9 0.11 21.24 35.08
N ASN A 10 -0.04 22.56 35.26
CA ASN A 10 -1.18 23.32 34.76
C ASN A 10 -1.33 23.10 33.24
N GLN A 11 -2.34 22.32 32.86
CA GLN A 11 -2.82 22.25 31.48
C GLN A 11 -3.59 23.53 31.14
N THR A 12 -2.86 24.60 30.86
CA THR A 12 -3.42 25.77 30.16
C THR A 12 -2.43 26.17 29.08
N ALA A 13 -2.47 25.44 27.97
CA ALA A 13 -1.93 25.88 26.71
C ALA A 13 -2.99 25.61 25.64
N ASP A 14 -3.85 26.60 25.46
CA ASP A 14 -4.73 26.74 24.30
C ASP A 14 -3.85 27.03 23.07
N ALA A 15 -3.13 26.01 22.62
CA ALA A 15 -2.41 26.01 21.36
C ALA A 15 -3.30 25.29 20.37
N LYS A 16 -3.97 26.06 19.50
CA LYS A 16 -4.62 25.58 18.27
C LYS A 16 -3.63 24.67 17.50
N ARG A 17 -3.67 23.37 17.77
CA ARG A 17 -2.91 22.37 17.02
C ARG A 17 -3.51 22.30 15.63
N LEU A 18 -2.74 22.72 14.63
CA LEU A 18 -3.06 22.45 13.23
C LEU A 18 -3.34 20.94 13.07
N PRO A 19 -4.43 20.55 12.39
CA PRO A 19 -4.76 19.15 12.24
C PRO A 19 -3.59 18.43 11.57
N LEU A 20 -3.02 17.45 12.28
CA LEU A 20 -2.04 16.54 11.70
C LEU A 20 -2.67 15.89 10.46
N PRO A 21 -1.94 15.74 9.34
CA PRO A 21 -2.45 15.02 8.18
C PRO A 21 -2.70 13.57 8.61
N CYS A 22 -3.94 13.30 8.99
CA CYS A 22 -4.38 11.97 9.35
C CYS A 22 -4.23 11.07 8.12
N LEU A 23 -3.79 9.83 8.33
CA LEU A 23 -3.69 8.78 7.30
C LEU A 23 -5.06 8.37 6.71
N ASN A 24 -6.12 9.14 6.98
CA ASN A 24 -7.52 8.90 6.66
C ASN A 24 -8.13 9.95 5.70
N SER A 25 -7.34 10.73 4.97
CA SER A 25 -7.86 11.70 3.96
C SER A 25 -8.53 11.07 2.72
N ASN A 26 -8.94 9.80 2.78
CA ASN A 26 -9.72 9.11 1.74
C ASN A 26 -11.21 8.99 2.13
N ASN A 27 -11.77 10.00 2.81
CA ASN A 27 -13.21 10.09 2.97
C ASN A 27 -13.80 10.55 1.64
N CYS A 28 -14.36 9.60 0.88
CA CYS A 28 -15.00 9.80 -0.41
C CYS A 28 -16.52 10.08 -0.29
N ILE A 29 -16.97 10.49 0.88
CA ILE A 29 -18.35 10.91 1.14
C ILE A 29 -18.26 12.41 1.38
N ASP A 30 -18.52 13.19 0.34
CA ASP A 30 -18.60 14.63 0.45
C ASP A 30 -19.82 14.95 1.32
N THR A 31 -19.58 15.50 2.51
CA THR A 31 -20.59 16.34 3.15
C THR A 31 -20.33 17.72 2.59
N GLU A 32 -21.21 18.16 1.69
CA GLU A 32 -21.12 19.51 1.12
C GLU A 32 -21.09 20.51 2.28
N ASN A 33 -19.95 21.18 2.46
CA ASN A 33 -19.79 22.24 3.42
C ASN A 33 -19.81 23.54 2.59
N PRO A 34 -20.87 24.37 2.65
CA PRO A 34 -21.08 25.46 1.69
C PRO A 34 -20.07 26.62 1.76
N ASN A 35 -19.08 26.56 2.65
CA ASN A 35 -18.14 27.65 2.90
C ASN A 35 -16.68 27.21 2.78
N GLN A 36 -16.24 26.80 1.58
CA GLN A 36 -14.81 26.73 1.26
C GLN A 36 -14.49 27.48 -0.03
N ASN A 37 -13.87 28.65 0.15
CA ASN A 37 -13.18 29.37 -0.92
C ASN A 37 -12.08 28.47 -1.51
N ASN A 38 -12.33 27.96 -2.72
CA ASN A 38 -11.42 27.12 -3.48
C ASN A 38 -10.29 27.94 -4.11
N THR A 39 -9.38 28.47 -3.30
CA THR A 39 -8.07 28.91 -3.77
C THR A 39 -7.02 27.96 -3.19
N LYS A 40 -6.75 26.86 -3.92
CA LYS A 40 -5.63 25.98 -3.60
C LYS A 40 -4.34 26.76 -3.84
N GLN A 41 -3.77 27.33 -2.79
CA GLN A 41 -2.42 27.89 -2.85
C GLN A 41 -1.43 26.73 -3.04
N THR A 42 -0.78 26.72 -4.19
CA THR A 42 0.28 25.77 -4.52
C THR A 42 1.48 26.03 -3.59
N PRO A 43 2.04 25.01 -2.91
CA PRO A 43 3.21 25.21 -2.06
C PRO A 43 4.41 25.72 -2.89
N VAL A 44 5.16 26.66 -2.33
CA VAL A 44 6.28 27.43 -2.93
C VAL A 44 7.45 26.54 -3.44
N PHE A 45 7.37 25.22 -3.32
CA PHE A 45 8.37 24.25 -3.80
C PHE A 45 7.86 23.28 -4.90
N TYR A 46 6.62 23.43 -5.37
CA TYR A 46 6.03 22.52 -6.36
C TYR A 46 6.78 22.53 -7.70
N GLU A 47 7.28 23.70 -8.14
CA GLU A 47 7.98 23.84 -9.42
C GLU A 47 9.31 23.09 -9.47
N LYS A 48 10.00 22.93 -8.32
CA LYS A 48 11.28 22.19 -8.24
C LYS A 48 11.15 20.69 -8.51
N PHE A 49 9.94 20.15 -8.46
CA PHE A 49 9.63 18.74 -8.74
C PHE A 49 8.87 18.55 -10.07
N ALA A 50 8.61 19.62 -10.81
CA ALA A 50 7.74 19.59 -11.97
C ALA A 50 8.46 19.16 -13.28
N LYS A 51 9.79 19.05 -13.31
CA LYS A 51 10.53 18.62 -14.50
C LYS A 51 11.75 17.79 -14.15
N THR A 52 11.53 16.50 -13.96
CA THR A 52 12.53 15.50 -14.36
C THR A 52 11.75 14.44 -15.10
N ASP A 53 12.01 14.29 -16.40
CA ASP A 53 11.67 13.13 -17.23
C ASP A 53 12.41 11.90 -16.68
N GLN A 54 12.11 11.51 -15.44
CA GLN A 54 12.48 10.21 -14.94
C GLN A 54 11.59 9.21 -15.65
N ASN A 55 12.20 8.21 -16.25
CA ASN A 55 11.56 7.07 -16.86
C ASN A 55 10.58 6.44 -15.85
N LEU A 56 9.31 6.87 -15.85
CA LEU A 56 8.29 6.50 -14.85
C LEU A 56 8.07 4.98 -14.75
N ASN A 57 8.47 4.29 -15.82
CA ASN A 57 8.27 2.87 -16.07
C ASN A 57 9.54 2.03 -15.85
N GLU A 58 10.64 2.61 -15.36
CA GLU A 58 11.81 1.82 -14.98
C GLU A 58 11.49 0.94 -13.77
N PHE A 59 11.92 -0.32 -13.81
CA PHE A 59 11.67 -1.32 -12.78
C PHE A 59 12.46 -1.00 -11.49
N SER A 60 12.03 0.04 -10.77
CA SER A 60 12.68 0.52 -9.56
C SER A 60 12.75 -0.55 -8.47
N THR A 61 13.70 -0.41 -7.56
CA THR A 61 13.82 -1.28 -6.38
C THR A 61 12.52 -1.30 -5.55
N SER A 62 11.76 -0.20 -5.53
CA SER A 62 10.46 -0.10 -4.87
C SER A 62 9.42 -1.04 -5.47
N TYR A 63 9.34 -1.13 -6.80
CA TYR A 63 8.44 -2.07 -7.47
C TYR A 63 8.86 -3.52 -7.25
N LYS A 64 10.17 -3.81 -7.28
CA LYS A 64 10.69 -5.15 -6.95
C LYS A 64 10.30 -5.58 -5.54
N LYS A 65 10.42 -4.68 -4.56
CA LYS A 65 9.99 -4.93 -3.16
C LYS A 65 8.48 -5.16 -3.07
N SER A 66 7.69 -4.33 -3.75
CA SER A 66 6.23 -4.45 -3.78
C SER A 66 5.77 -5.78 -4.41
N SER A 67 6.41 -6.19 -5.50
CA SER A 67 6.15 -7.48 -6.16
C SER A 67 6.51 -8.67 -5.29
N HIS A 68 7.69 -8.65 -4.66
CA HIS A 68 8.10 -9.72 -3.77
C HIS A 68 7.19 -9.82 -2.53
N ALA A 69 6.83 -8.69 -1.91
CA ALA A 69 5.89 -8.67 -0.80
C ALA A 69 4.50 -9.20 -1.22
N LEU A 70 4.05 -8.89 -2.44
CA LEU A 70 2.80 -9.40 -2.96
C LEU A 70 2.84 -10.92 -3.16
N GLU A 71 3.91 -11.44 -3.75
CA GLU A 71 4.13 -12.89 -3.91
C GLU A 71 4.06 -13.63 -2.57
N LEU A 72 4.78 -13.16 -1.56
CA LEU A 72 4.78 -13.77 -0.22
C LEU A 72 3.38 -13.74 0.41
N ASN A 73 2.70 -12.60 0.33
CA ASN A 73 1.35 -12.46 0.88
C ASN A 73 0.32 -13.33 0.13
N VAL A 74 0.42 -13.47 -1.19
CA VAL A 74 -0.47 -14.33 -1.99
C VAL A 74 -0.23 -15.80 -1.67
N LYS A 75 1.03 -16.22 -1.55
CA LYS A 75 1.38 -17.57 -1.13
C LYS A 75 0.77 -17.90 0.22
N GLN A 76 1.01 -17.04 1.21
CA GLN A 76 0.48 -17.23 2.55
C GLN A 76 -1.05 -17.16 2.57
N PHE A 77 -1.69 -16.32 1.74
CA PHE A 77 -3.14 -16.24 1.62
C PHE A 77 -3.75 -17.60 1.25
N ILE A 78 -3.20 -18.27 0.24
CA ILE A 78 -3.66 -19.60 -0.17
C ILE A 78 -3.38 -20.64 0.91
N GLU A 79 -2.18 -20.62 1.51
CA GLU A 79 -1.81 -21.58 2.56
C GLU A 79 -2.69 -21.43 3.80
N THR A 80 -3.08 -20.20 4.15
CA THR A 80 -3.92 -19.91 5.31
C THR A 80 -5.36 -20.34 5.11
N PHE A 81 -5.93 -20.12 3.92
CA PHE A 81 -7.36 -20.34 3.69
C PHE A 81 -7.68 -21.64 2.95
N GLY A 82 -6.71 -22.26 2.28
CA GLY A 82 -6.92 -23.37 1.36
C GLY A 82 -7.22 -22.87 -0.06
N ILE A 83 -6.62 -23.52 -1.06
CA ILE A 83 -6.79 -23.16 -2.48
C ILE A 83 -8.24 -23.29 -2.95
N GLU A 84 -8.99 -24.21 -2.35
CA GLU A 84 -10.40 -24.48 -2.63
C GLU A 84 -11.34 -23.35 -2.20
N LYS A 85 -10.90 -22.50 -1.25
CA LYS A 85 -11.62 -21.31 -0.76
C LYS A 85 -11.04 -20.01 -1.29
N CYS A 86 -10.15 -20.08 -2.27
CA CYS A 86 -9.53 -18.91 -2.90
C CYS A 86 -10.09 -18.71 -4.31
N GLY A 87 -10.63 -17.52 -4.56
CA GLY A 87 -11.14 -17.09 -5.86
C GLY A 87 -10.32 -15.94 -6.45
N PHE A 88 -10.20 -15.93 -7.76
CA PHE A 88 -9.70 -14.81 -8.54
C PHE A 88 -10.88 -14.03 -9.12
N LEU A 89 -11.09 -12.82 -8.64
CA LEU A 89 -12.18 -11.92 -9.04
C LEU A 89 -11.62 -10.79 -9.91
N THR A 90 -12.07 -10.71 -11.14
CA THR A 90 -11.81 -9.56 -12.03
C THR A 90 -13.03 -8.68 -12.09
N LEU A 91 -12.83 -7.37 -11.88
CA LEU A 91 -13.87 -6.35 -11.96
C LEU A 91 -13.52 -5.36 -13.06
N THR A 92 -14.48 -5.13 -13.94
CA THR A 92 -14.41 -4.16 -15.03
C THR A 92 -15.57 -3.17 -14.86
N PHE A 93 -15.29 -1.89 -15.01
CA PHE A 93 -16.32 -0.85 -14.98
C PHE A 93 -17.42 -1.10 -16.03
N ALA A 94 -18.56 -0.43 -15.91
CA ALA A 94 -19.58 -0.43 -16.96
C ALA A 94 -19.20 0.56 -18.08
N ASP A 95 -18.70 1.71 -17.67
CA ASP A 95 -18.20 2.85 -18.43
C ASP A 95 -16.66 2.88 -18.54
N ASP A 96 -16.12 3.73 -19.41
CA ASP A 96 -14.68 3.84 -19.66
C ASP A 96 -13.96 4.70 -18.60
N VAL A 97 -13.80 4.14 -17.40
CA VAL A 97 -13.08 4.82 -16.31
C VAL A 97 -11.58 4.68 -16.51
N GLN A 98 -10.92 5.78 -16.89
CA GLN A 98 -9.47 5.89 -17.03
C GLN A 98 -8.80 6.66 -15.90
N ASP A 99 -9.55 7.47 -15.15
CA ASP A 99 -9.03 8.22 -14.00
C ASP A 99 -8.91 7.30 -12.77
N VAL A 100 -7.71 7.21 -12.19
CA VAL A 100 -7.45 6.40 -11.00
C VAL A 100 -8.16 6.95 -9.78
N LYS A 101 -8.40 8.27 -9.70
CA LYS A 101 -9.15 8.84 -8.59
C LYS A 101 -10.58 8.32 -8.59
N GLU A 102 -11.28 8.44 -9.71
CA GLU A 102 -12.64 7.94 -9.86
C GLU A 102 -12.72 6.42 -9.69
N ALA A 103 -11.79 5.67 -10.29
CA ALA A 103 -11.72 4.24 -10.11
C ALA A 103 -11.54 3.86 -8.62
N SER A 104 -10.74 4.63 -7.88
CA SER A 104 -10.51 4.44 -6.45
C SER A 104 -11.72 4.79 -5.61
N ARG A 105 -12.45 5.85 -5.95
CA ARG A 105 -13.69 6.27 -5.29
C ARG A 105 -14.76 5.18 -5.40
N ARG A 106 -15.00 4.66 -6.61
CA ARG A 106 -15.96 3.57 -6.85
C ARG A 106 -15.55 2.27 -6.17
N PHE A 107 -14.26 1.91 -6.26
CA PHE A 107 -13.74 0.74 -5.56
C PHE A 107 -13.85 0.88 -4.03
N HIS A 108 -13.67 2.10 -3.49
CA HIS A 108 -13.88 2.35 -2.06
C HIS A 108 -15.32 2.08 -1.67
N SER A 109 -16.30 2.56 -2.45
CA SER A 109 -17.73 2.30 -2.21
C SER A 109 -18.05 0.80 -2.26
N LEU A 110 -17.55 0.07 -3.27
CA LEU A 110 -17.69 -1.38 -3.37
C LEU A 110 -17.09 -2.07 -2.12
N ARG A 111 -15.90 -1.63 -1.69
CA ARG A 111 -15.20 -2.21 -0.55
C ARG A 111 -15.97 -2.04 0.75
N THR A 112 -16.43 -0.83 1.05
CA THR A 112 -17.11 -0.52 2.31
C THR A 112 -18.46 -1.20 2.42
N ASN A 113 -19.18 -1.29 1.31
CA ASN A 113 -20.58 -1.69 1.32
C ASN A 113 -20.81 -3.15 0.93
N PHE A 114 -19.91 -3.75 0.14
CA PHE A 114 -20.04 -5.11 -0.39
C PHE A 114 -18.86 -6.01 0.00
N LEU A 115 -17.61 -5.69 -0.37
CA LEU A 115 -16.49 -6.62 -0.18
C LEU A 115 -16.30 -6.99 1.29
N LYS A 116 -16.35 -6.03 2.21
CA LYS A 116 -16.20 -6.28 3.65
C LYS A 116 -17.20 -7.32 4.19
N LYS A 117 -18.40 -7.41 3.59
CA LYS A 117 -19.46 -8.34 4.00
C LYS A 117 -19.27 -9.71 3.34
N HIS A 118 -18.98 -9.73 2.03
CA HIS A 118 -18.95 -10.96 1.23
C HIS A 118 -17.59 -11.65 1.15
N PHE A 119 -16.49 -10.91 1.26
CA PHE A 119 -15.12 -11.40 1.20
C PHE A 119 -14.30 -10.81 2.35
N GLU A 120 -14.19 -11.56 3.45
CA GLU A 120 -13.50 -11.11 4.67
C GLU A 120 -12.06 -10.67 4.39
N ASN A 121 -11.38 -11.44 3.55
CA ASN A 121 -9.98 -11.24 3.21
C ASN A 121 -9.83 -11.14 1.70
N TYR A 122 -9.11 -10.12 1.24
CA TYR A 122 -8.72 -10.00 -0.15
C TYR A 122 -7.40 -9.25 -0.33
N ILE A 123 -6.75 -9.55 -1.47
CA ILE A 123 -5.65 -8.79 -2.03
C ILE A 123 -6.10 -8.29 -3.39
N CYS A 124 -5.96 -6.99 -3.65
CA CYS A 124 -6.42 -6.32 -4.85
C CYS A 124 -5.26 -5.59 -5.52
N VAL A 125 -5.17 -5.71 -6.84
CA VAL A 125 -4.26 -4.97 -7.71
C VAL A 125 -5.11 -4.29 -8.77
N TYR A 126 -4.89 -3.01 -9.02
CA TYR A 126 -5.50 -2.35 -10.18
C TYR A 126 -4.56 -2.43 -11.40
N GLU A 127 -5.12 -2.65 -12.58
CA GLU A 127 -4.39 -2.70 -13.87
C GLU A 127 -4.97 -1.62 -14.79
N ARG A 128 -4.11 -0.90 -15.50
CA ARG A 128 -4.51 -0.10 -16.65
C ARG A 128 -4.40 -0.95 -17.91
N MET A 129 -5.51 -1.14 -18.61
CA MET A 129 -5.53 -1.84 -19.89
C MET A 129 -4.82 -1.03 -20.98
N LYS A 130 -4.51 -1.67 -22.11
CA LYS A 130 -4.01 -0.98 -23.32
C LYS A 130 -4.96 0.13 -23.80
N SER A 131 -6.25 0.01 -23.56
CA SER A 131 -7.24 1.04 -23.90
C SER A 131 -7.30 2.22 -22.92
N GLY A 132 -6.48 2.22 -21.86
CA GLY A 132 -6.52 3.23 -20.80
C GLY A 132 -7.48 2.91 -19.66
N ARG A 133 -8.49 2.07 -19.90
CA ARG A 133 -9.49 1.64 -18.90
C ARG A 133 -8.85 0.94 -17.69
N ILE A 134 -9.33 1.24 -16.50
CA ILE A 134 -8.86 0.64 -15.24
C ILE A 134 -9.68 -0.60 -14.89
N HIS A 135 -8.98 -1.70 -14.56
CA HIS A 135 -9.53 -2.94 -14.03
C HIS A 135 -9.05 -3.20 -12.60
N PHE A 136 -9.81 -3.98 -11.84
CA PHE A 136 -9.35 -4.52 -10.57
C PHE A 136 -9.27 -6.04 -10.62
N HIS A 137 -8.12 -6.57 -10.20
CA HIS A 137 -7.90 -7.98 -10.00
C HIS A 137 -7.78 -8.26 -8.51
N LEU A 138 -8.59 -9.17 -8.00
CA LEU A 138 -8.64 -9.52 -6.61
C LEU A 138 -8.39 -11.01 -6.43
N ILE A 139 -7.62 -11.36 -5.41
CA ILE A 139 -7.66 -12.68 -4.78
C ILE A 139 -8.54 -12.53 -3.55
N VAL A 140 -9.59 -13.33 -3.47
CA VAL A 140 -10.59 -13.26 -2.40
C VAL A 140 -10.70 -14.60 -1.67
N ASN A 141 -10.91 -14.54 -0.36
CA ASN A 141 -11.32 -15.70 0.43
C ASN A 141 -12.85 -15.81 0.34
N THR A 142 -13.33 -16.92 -0.22
CA THR A 142 -14.76 -17.18 -0.43
C THR A 142 -15.44 -17.84 0.76
N ARG A 143 -14.71 -18.16 1.83
CA ARG A 143 -15.14 -18.87 3.06
C ARG A 143 -15.58 -20.32 2.85
N GLN A 144 -16.19 -20.60 1.71
CA GLN A 144 -16.65 -21.92 1.28
C GLN A 144 -15.85 -22.41 0.08
N ASP A 145 -15.82 -23.73 -0.08
CA ASP A 145 -15.18 -24.39 -1.21
C ASP A 145 -15.93 -24.07 -2.52
N ILE A 146 -15.22 -23.46 -3.46
CA ILE A 146 -15.69 -23.10 -4.80
C ILE A 146 -15.05 -23.95 -5.91
N ARG A 147 -14.16 -24.88 -5.55
CA ARG A 147 -13.35 -25.67 -6.48
C ARG A 147 -13.82 -27.12 -6.62
N ARG A 148 -14.40 -27.71 -5.57
CA ARG A 148 -14.84 -29.11 -5.56
C ARG A 148 -15.84 -29.38 -6.68
N GLY A 149 -15.54 -30.40 -7.49
CA GLY A 149 -16.35 -30.82 -8.64
C GLY A 149 -16.20 -29.94 -9.88
N LEU A 150 -15.44 -28.85 -9.83
CA LEU A 150 -15.28 -27.94 -10.96
C LEU A 150 -14.37 -28.53 -12.05
N ASN A 151 -14.85 -28.58 -13.29
CA ASN A 151 -14.05 -28.95 -14.44
C ASN A 151 -13.47 -27.71 -15.13
N PHE A 152 -12.17 -27.45 -14.91
CA PHE A 152 -11.50 -26.28 -15.49
C PHE A 152 -11.42 -26.29 -17.02
N ARG A 153 -11.48 -27.45 -17.68
CA ARG A 153 -11.53 -27.53 -19.15
C ARG A 153 -12.88 -27.06 -19.68
N GLN A 154 -13.98 -27.46 -19.02
CA GLN A 154 -15.32 -26.97 -19.37
C GLN A 154 -15.42 -25.45 -19.21
N ILE A 155 -14.91 -24.90 -18.11
CA ILE A 155 -14.89 -23.45 -17.88
C ILE A 155 -14.13 -22.71 -18.99
N GLN A 156 -13.01 -23.27 -19.46
CA GLN A 156 -12.26 -22.71 -20.58
C GLN A 156 -13.06 -22.71 -21.89
N ALA A 157 -13.91 -23.72 -22.09
CA ALA A 157 -14.87 -23.80 -23.19
C ALA A 157 -16.17 -23.00 -22.94
N ARG A 158 -16.19 -22.10 -21.95
CA ARG A 158 -17.38 -21.32 -21.52
C ARG A 158 -18.57 -22.18 -21.08
N ASN A 159 -18.32 -23.43 -20.70
CA ASN A 159 -19.30 -24.32 -20.11
C ASN A 159 -19.16 -24.30 -18.58
N TYR A 160 -20.17 -23.75 -17.91
CA TYR A 160 -20.17 -23.54 -16.45
C TYR A 160 -20.97 -24.60 -15.68
N THR A 161 -21.43 -25.67 -16.33
CA THR A 161 -22.33 -26.66 -15.71
C THR A 161 -21.67 -27.45 -14.57
N SER A 162 -20.35 -27.63 -14.59
CA SER A 162 -19.63 -28.26 -13.47
C SER A 162 -19.42 -27.35 -12.26
N ALA A 163 -19.83 -26.07 -12.32
CA ALA A 163 -19.71 -25.17 -11.18
C ALA A 163 -20.59 -25.64 -10.01
N ASN A 164 -20.00 -25.71 -8.82
CA ASN A 164 -20.72 -26.10 -7.61
C ASN A 164 -21.68 -25.00 -7.12
N LYS A 165 -22.56 -25.35 -6.18
CA LYS A 165 -23.59 -24.44 -5.63
C LYS A 165 -22.99 -23.14 -5.08
N ASN A 166 -21.88 -23.24 -4.32
CA ASN A 166 -21.26 -22.09 -3.66
C ASN A 166 -20.72 -21.08 -4.69
N LEU A 167 -20.05 -21.57 -5.74
CA LEU A 167 -19.53 -20.71 -6.81
C LEU A 167 -20.67 -20.03 -7.59
N ARG A 168 -21.74 -20.77 -7.92
CA ARG A 168 -22.92 -20.22 -8.60
C ARG A 168 -23.62 -19.15 -7.77
N GLN A 169 -23.75 -19.36 -6.46
CA GLN A 169 -24.34 -18.38 -5.55
C GLN A 169 -23.50 -17.10 -5.49
N LEU A 170 -22.17 -17.21 -5.41
CA LEU A 170 -21.29 -16.04 -5.46
C LEU A 170 -21.39 -15.30 -6.79
N TRP A 171 -21.50 -16.00 -7.92
CA TRP A 171 -21.74 -15.36 -9.23
C TRP A 171 -23.06 -14.60 -9.27
N GLN A 172 -24.13 -15.18 -8.73
CA GLN A 172 -25.42 -14.51 -8.64
C GLN A 172 -25.31 -13.24 -7.79
N VAL A 173 -24.76 -13.35 -6.58
CA VAL A 173 -24.58 -12.21 -5.66
C VAL A 173 -23.73 -11.10 -6.29
N LEU A 174 -22.66 -11.46 -7.03
CA LEU A 174 -21.85 -10.48 -7.75
C LEU A 174 -22.69 -9.77 -8.84
N ARG A 175 -23.34 -10.53 -9.74
CA ARG A 175 -24.13 -9.96 -10.83
C ARG A 175 -25.22 -9.00 -10.35
N GLU A 176 -25.91 -9.35 -9.27
CA GLU A 176 -27.00 -8.53 -8.70
C GLU A 176 -26.53 -7.23 -8.03
N ASN A 177 -25.23 -7.08 -7.75
CA ASN A 177 -24.73 -5.98 -6.93
C ASN A 177 -23.65 -5.13 -7.59
N MET A 178 -22.91 -5.63 -8.58
CA MET A 178 -21.77 -4.91 -9.17
C MET A 178 -22.16 -3.57 -9.81
N GLU A 179 -23.31 -3.52 -10.49
CA GLU A 179 -23.79 -2.33 -11.19
C GLU A 179 -24.04 -1.16 -10.23
N LYS A 180 -24.47 -1.43 -8.99
CA LYS A 180 -24.67 -0.44 -7.92
C LYS A 180 -23.40 0.35 -7.58
N TYR A 181 -22.23 -0.18 -7.97
CA TYR A 181 -20.92 0.42 -7.75
C TYR A 181 -20.23 0.83 -9.05
N GLY A 182 -20.94 0.81 -10.18
CA GLY A 182 -20.44 1.17 -11.50
C GLY A 182 -19.64 0.07 -12.20
N PHE A 183 -19.66 -1.17 -11.72
CA PHE A 183 -19.01 -2.30 -12.37
C PHE A 183 -19.98 -3.05 -13.27
N GLY A 184 -19.69 -3.13 -14.57
CA GLY A 184 -20.55 -3.79 -15.56
C GLY A 184 -20.22 -5.26 -15.78
N ARG A 185 -19.00 -5.69 -15.46
CA ARG A 185 -18.59 -7.10 -15.56
C ARG A 185 -17.78 -7.53 -14.35
N SER A 186 -18.20 -8.65 -13.76
CA SER A 186 -17.45 -9.35 -12.71
C SER A 186 -17.25 -10.80 -13.08
N GLU A 187 -16.01 -11.27 -12.97
CA GLU A 187 -15.64 -12.66 -13.23
C GLU A 187 -14.90 -13.24 -12.03
N LEU A 188 -15.58 -14.13 -11.30
CA LEU A 188 -14.98 -14.89 -10.21
C LEU A 188 -14.66 -16.31 -10.70
N LEU A 189 -13.41 -16.73 -10.62
CA LEU A 189 -13.01 -18.11 -10.92
C LEU A 189 -12.18 -18.68 -9.78
N PRO A 190 -12.33 -19.96 -9.42
CA PRO A 190 -11.42 -20.57 -8.45
C PRO A 190 -9.98 -20.51 -8.95
N VAL A 191 -9.05 -20.30 -8.01
CA VAL A 191 -7.62 -20.33 -8.31
C VAL A 191 -7.26 -21.71 -8.88
N LYS A 192 -6.65 -21.76 -10.07
CA LYS A 192 -6.31 -23.01 -10.79
C LYS A 192 -5.04 -23.67 -10.26
N THR A 193 -3.97 -22.88 -10.12
CA THR A 193 -2.61 -23.33 -9.84
C THR A 193 -2.23 -23.12 -8.38
N ASN A 194 -1.26 -23.89 -7.90
CA ASN A 194 -0.68 -23.72 -6.57
C ASN A 194 -0.10 -22.30 -6.36
N SER A 195 0.27 -22.00 -5.12
CA SER A 195 0.76 -20.68 -4.69
C SER A 195 1.87 -20.09 -5.58
N LYS A 196 2.81 -20.91 -6.08
CA LYS A 196 3.90 -20.49 -6.97
C LYS A 196 3.40 -20.05 -8.35
N GLY A 197 2.40 -20.74 -8.90
CA GLY A 197 1.75 -20.36 -10.16
C GLY A 197 0.94 -19.06 -10.02
N LEU A 198 0.27 -18.85 -8.90
CA LEU A 198 -0.52 -17.65 -8.64
C LEU A 198 0.36 -16.43 -8.35
N ALA A 199 1.47 -16.56 -7.63
CA ALA A 199 2.42 -15.47 -7.42
C ALA A 199 2.99 -14.93 -8.74
N ARG A 200 3.38 -15.81 -9.67
CA ARG A 200 3.81 -15.42 -11.02
C ARG A 200 2.69 -14.76 -11.81
N TYR A 201 1.46 -15.27 -11.67
CA TYR A 201 0.28 -14.69 -12.32
C TYR A 201 -0.03 -13.29 -11.79
N VAL A 202 0.09 -13.06 -10.48
CA VAL A 202 -0.10 -11.75 -9.86
C VAL A 202 1.06 -10.80 -10.17
N GLY A 203 2.31 -11.28 -10.19
CA GLY A 203 3.48 -10.51 -10.62
C GLY A 203 3.37 -9.99 -12.05
N LYS A 204 2.71 -10.75 -12.95
CA LYS A 204 2.37 -10.28 -14.31
C LYS A 204 1.52 -9.01 -14.28
N TYR A 205 0.56 -8.90 -13.37
CA TYR A 205 -0.30 -7.72 -13.25
C TYR A 205 0.46 -6.49 -12.75
N ILE A 206 1.40 -6.68 -11.82
CA ILE A 206 2.32 -5.60 -11.42
C ILE A 206 3.18 -5.17 -12.61
N ALA A 207 3.78 -6.11 -13.34
CA ALA A 207 4.66 -5.80 -14.46
C ALA A 207 3.91 -5.03 -15.56
N LYS A 208 2.68 -5.42 -15.88
CA LYS A 208 1.83 -4.68 -16.82
C LYS A 208 1.47 -3.28 -16.32
N HIS A 209 1.17 -3.14 -15.02
CA HIS A 209 0.87 -1.84 -14.42
C HIS A 209 2.07 -0.89 -14.53
N ILE A 210 3.28 -1.37 -14.25
CA ILE A 210 4.51 -0.56 -14.37
C ILE A 210 4.66 0.03 -15.76
N ASN A 211 4.38 -0.75 -16.82
CA ASN A 211 4.51 -0.27 -18.20
C ASN A 211 3.41 0.69 -18.65
N SER A 212 2.30 0.76 -17.91
CA SER A 212 1.10 1.53 -18.27
C SER A 212 0.79 2.65 -17.28
N ARG A 213 1.68 2.88 -16.31
CA ARG A 213 1.47 3.88 -15.28
C ARG A 213 1.62 5.28 -15.86
N LEU A 214 0.66 6.15 -15.56
CA LEU A 214 0.73 7.56 -15.95
C LEU A 214 1.23 8.43 -14.78
N PRO A 215 1.82 9.61 -15.05
CA PRO A 215 2.25 10.54 -13.99
C PRO A 215 1.13 10.87 -12.98
N GLU A 216 -0.11 10.96 -13.45
CA GLU A 216 -1.31 11.28 -12.67
C GLU A 216 -1.67 10.17 -11.67
N ASP A 217 -1.17 8.95 -11.89
CA ASP A 217 -1.35 7.80 -11.00
C ASP A 217 -0.44 7.89 -9.76
N LYS A 218 0.37 8.94 -9.64
CA LYS A 218 1.24 9.17 -8.48
C LYS A 218 0.40 9.35 -7.21
N GLY A 219 0.81 8.68 -6.14
CA GLY A 219 0.10 8.69 -4.86
C GLY A 219 -0.98 7.61 -4.70
N TYR A 220 -1.43 6.98 -5.79
CA TYR A 220 -2.39 5.88 -5.71
C TYR A 220 -1.70 4.53 -5.44
N ARG A 221 -2.29 3.77 -4.51
CA ARG A 221 -1.78 2.43 -4.15
C ARG A 221 -2.17 1.42 -5.23
N LEU A 222 -1.14 0.85 -5.87
CA LEU A 222 -1.26 -0.28 -6.80
C LEU A 222 -1.88 -1.50 -6.12
N ILE A 223 -1.30 -1.88 -4.97
CA ILE A 223 -1.73 -3.04 -4.19
C ILE A 223 -2.58 -2.55 -3.01
N ARG A 224 -3.77 -3.12 -2.86
CA ARG A 224 -4.74 -2.82 -1.81
C ARG A 224 -5.11 -4.13 -1.14
N THR A 225 -5.04 -4.19 0.18
CA THR A 225 -5.47 -5.37 0.94
C THR A 225 -6.67 -5.04 1.79
N THR A 226 -7.35 -6.05 2.36
CA THR A 226 -8.19 -5.81 3.53
C THR A 226 -7.39 -4.99 4.56
N ILE A 227 -8.06 -3.97 5.12
CA ILE A 227 -7.50 -3.06 6.13
C ILE A 227 -8.11 -3.46 7.47
N GLY A 228 -7.27 -3.83 8.44
CA GLY A 228 -7.70 -4.31 9.76
C GLY A 228 -6.55 -4.89 10.58
N LYS A 229 -6.86 -5.41 11.79
CA LYS A 229 -5.93 -6.06 12.74
C LYS A 229 -4.98 -7.04 12.05
N LYS A 230 -3.85 -7.37 12.70
CA LYS A 230 -2.83 -8.33 12.23
C LYS A 230 -3.51 -9.55 11.57
N GLN A 231 -3.41 -9.65 10.25
CA GLN A 231 -4.00 -10.73 9.47
C GLN A 231 -3.00 -11.87 9.38
N LEU A 232 -3.43 -13.11 9.66
CA LEU A 232 -2.57 -14.30 9.60
C LEU A 232 -1.91 -14.48 8.23
N TRP A 233 -2.62 -14.10 7.17
CA TRP A 233 -2.13 -14.25 5.80
C TRP A 233 -1.13 -13.17 5.36
N LYS A 234 -1.06 -12.04 6.06
CA LYS A 234 -0.25 -10.88 5.64
C LYS A 234 1.11 -10.90 6.33
N ILE A 235 2.06 -11.63 5.74
CA ILE A 235 3.40 -11.87 6.29
C ILE A 235 4.47 -10.89 5.81
N ALA A 236 4.22 -10.16 4.73
CA ALA A 236 5.23 -9.30 4.10
C ALA A 236 4.74 -7.86 3.88
N THR A 237 5.68 -6.92 3.98
CA THR A 237 5.50 -5.51 3.58
C THR A 237 6.63 -5.12 2.66
N SER A 238 6.56 -3.94 2.03
CA SER A 238 7.66 -3.39 1.22
C SER A 238 8.74 -2.69 2.06
N ASN A 239 8.63 -2.74 3.39
CA ASN A 239 9.57 -2.11 4.34
C ASN A 239 10.79 -3.02 4.60
N PHE A 240 11.49 -3.38 3.53
CA PHE A 240 12.76 -4.11 3.60
C PHE A 240 13.65 -3.64 2.46
N SER A 241 14.92 -4.02 2.43
CA SER A 241 15.83 -3.79 1.31
C SER A 241 16.47 -5.09 0.86
N PHE A 242 16.62 -5.26 -0.45
CA PHE A 242 17.39 -6.39 -0.98
C PHE A 242 18.86 -6.24 -0.61
N VAL A 243 19.52 -7.36 -0.29
CA VAL A 243 20.98 -7.40 -0.18
C VAL A 243 21.53 -7.29 -1.61
N SER A 244 22.19 -6.17 -1.89
CA SER A 244 22.78 -5.86 -3.18
C SER A 244 24.03 -5.02 -2.97
N GLU A 245 24.85 -4.87 -4.01
CA GLU A 245 26.02 -4.00 -3.98
C GLU A 245 25.64 -2.56 -3.59
N GLY A 246 24.59 -2.01 -4.21
CA GLY A 246 24.09 -0.67 -3.87
C GLY A 246 23.59 -0.55 -2.42
N SER A 247 22.93 -1.58 -1.88
CA SER A 247 22.50 -1.54 -0.48
C SER A 247 23.66 -1.71 0.50
N ARG A 248 24.71 -2.46 0.12
CA ARG A 248 25.97 -2.54 0.87
C ARG A 248 26.68 -1.19 0.89
N LYS A 249 26.90 -0.58 -0.28
CA LYS A 249 27.54 0.73 -0.41
C LYS A 249 26.82 1.81 0.39
N TRP A 250 25.48 1.83 0.34
CA TRP A 250 24.69 2.74 1.18
C TRP A 250 24.96 2.55 2.68
N ARG A 251 25.02 1.30 3.17
CA ARG A 251 25.30 1.02 4.59
C ARG A 251 26.72 1.43 4.99
N GLU A 252 27.70 1.18 4.13
CA GLU A 252 29.10 1.60 4.33
C GLU A 252 29.21 3.13 4.42
N ASN A 253 28.60 3.82 3.47
CA ASN A 253 28.60 5.28 3.43
C ASN A 253 27.84 5.89 4.60
N LEU A 254 26.71 5.28 4.99
CA LEU A 254 25.96 5.69 6.17
C LEU A 254 26.80 5.57 7.43
N LYS A 255 27.56 4.48 7.59
CA LYS A 255 28.48 4.30 8.72
C LYS A 255 29.53 5.42 8.76
N LYS A 256 30.14 5.76 7.62
CA LYS A 256 31.09 6.89 7.51
C LYS A 256 30.43 8.22 7.90
N TRP A 257 29.23 8.47 7.38
CA TRP A 257 28.51 9.72 7.66
C TRP A 257 28.12 9.85 9.13
N VAL A 258 27.60 8.78 9.74
CA VAL A 258 27.28 8.73 11.18
C VAL A 258 28.52 9.03 12.02
N TYR A 259 29.68 8.45 11.67
CA TYR A 259 30.94 8.73 12.35
C TYR A 259 31.33 10.22 12.28
N CYS A 260 31.16 10.87 11.12
CA CYS A 260 31.50 12.29 10.96
C CYS A 260 30.61 13.23 11.78
N ILE A 261 29.32 12.91 11.93
CA ILE A 261 28.35 13.79 12.61
C ILE A 261 28.19 13.48 14.10
N GLU A 262 28.72 12.35 14.57
CA GLU A 262 28.44 11.86 15.92
C GLU A 262 28.88 12.83 17.01
N SER A 263 30.07 13.41 16.88
CA SER A 263 30.59 14.41 17.83
C SER A 263 29.72 15.67 17.86
N LEU A 264 29.28 16.14 16.69
CA LEU A 264 28.42 17.32 16.55
C LEU A 264 27.06 17.09 17.19
N ILE A 265 26.44 15.93 16.96
CA ILE A 265 25.15 15.59 17.57
C ILE A 265 25.27 15.45 19.09
N LYS A 266 26.32 14.80 19.59
CA LYS A 266 26.56 14.70 21.03
C LYS A 266 26.68 16.07 21.69
N ALA A 267 27.49 16.96 21.11
CA ALA A 267 27.68 18.32 21.62
C ALA A 267 26.37 19.12 21.57
N HIS A 268 25.61 19.04 20.47
CA HIS A 268 24.32 19.71 20.34
C HIS A 268 23.32 19.22 21.41
N VAL A 269 23.22 17.90 21.59
CA VAL A 269 22.24 17.34 22.52
C VAL A 269 22.61 17.61 23.98
N GLU A 270 23.89 17.59 24.32
CA GLU A 270 24.36 17.99 25.65
C GLU A 270 24.10 19.47 25.93
N LEU A 271 24.36 20.35 24.95
CA LEU A 271 24.19 21.80 25.10
C LEU A 271 22.72 22.23 25.22
N PHE A 272 21.84 21.70 24.37
CA PHE A 272 20.45 22.17 24.29
C PHE A 272 19.46 21.36 25.13
N TYR A 273 19.79 20.11 25.46
CA TYR A 273 18.89 19.22 26.19
C TYR A 273 19.50 18.70 27.51
N GLY A 274 20.78 18.95 27.79
CA GLY A 274 21.46 18.45 28.99
C GLY A 274 21.61 16.93 29.03
N ILE A 275 21.47 16.25 27.88
CA ILE A 275 21.49 14.78 27.78
C ILE A 275 22.84 14.33 27.22
N LYS A 276 23.55 13.47 27.97
CA LYS A 276 24.75 12.78 27.46
C LYS A 276 24.35 11.55 26.65
N LEU A 277 24.48 11.64 25.32
CA LEU A 277 24.15 10.51 24.44
C LEU A 277 25.22 9.41 24.49
N LYS A 278 24.74 8.16 24.48
CA LYS A 278 25.59 6.98 24.26
C LYS A 278 26.19 7.02 22.84
N PRO A 279 27.33 6.36 22.60
CA PRO A 279 27.86 6.21 21.25
C PRO A 279 26.84 5.62 20.29
N MET A 280 26.80 6.16 19.07
CA MET A 280 25.91 5.67 18.03
C MET A 280 26.41 4.32 17.49
N ASN A 281 25.50 3.37 17.36
CA ASN A 281 25.74 2.04 16.83
C ASN A 281 24.57 1.58 15.94
N GLU A 282 24.66 0.38 15.39
CA GLU A 282 23.67 -0.18 14.45
C GLU A 282 22.26 -0.30 15.04
N GLU A 283 22.14 -0.38 16.37
CA GLU A 283 20.86 -0.56 17.06
C GLU A 283 20.19 0.77 17.42
N ASN A 284 20.98 1.83 17.66
CA ASN A 284 20.45 3.08 18.23
C ASN A 284 20.52 4.30 17.29
N TYR A 285 21.34 4.26 16.22
CA TYR A 285 21.60 5.44 15.39
C TYR A 285 20.30 6.03 14.81
N ASN A 286 19.41 5.18 14.30
CA ASN A 286 18.18 5.64 13.66
C ASN A 286 17.26 6.37 14.64
N ARG A 287 17.19 5.93 15.90
CA ARG A 287 16.40 6.58 16.94
C ARG A 287 16.99 7.94 17.30
N ILE A 288 18.29 7.99 17.56
CA ILE A 288 19.00 9.23 17.91
C ILE A 288 18.83 10.28 16.80
N LEU A 289 19.03 9.89 15.53
CA LEU A 289 18.87 10.80 14.40
C LEU A 289 17.41 11.24 14.20
N THR A 290 16.45 10.35 14.47
CA THR A 290 15.03 10.69 14.41
C THR A 290 14.66 11.74 15.46
N ASP A 291 15.13 11.55 16.69
CA ASP A 291 14.77 12.37 17.84
C ASP A 291 15.46 13.74 17.82
N PHE A 292 16.74 13.79 17.41
CA PHE A 292 17.57 15.00 17.56
C PHE A 292 17.97 15.69 16.25
N VAL A 293 17.77 15.05 15.09
CA VAL A 293 18.02 15.69 13.78
C VAL A 293 16.70 15.92 13.07
N SER A 294 16.01 14.84 12.70
CA SER A 294 14.67 14.87 12.11
C SER A 294 14.18 13.44 11.88
N PRO A 295 12.87 13.15 11.98
CA PRO A 295 12.30 11.91 11.46
C PRO A 295 12.56 11.67 9.97
N LYS A 296 12.99 12.69 9.23
CA LYS A 296 13.37 12.63 7.81
C LYS A 296 14.87 12.79 7.59
N TRP A 297 15.72 12.56 8.60
CA TRP A 297 17.17 12.73 8.52
C TRP A 297 17.77 12.04 7.28
N ALA A 298 17.34 10.82 6.97
CA ALA A 298 17.88 10.05 5.84
C ALA A 298 17.51 10.66 4.48
N TYR A 299 16.35 11.33 4.40
CA TYR A 299 15.91 12.03 3.19
C TYR A 299 16.71 13.31 2.97
N TYR A 300 16.86 14.13 4.02
CA TYR A 300 17.58 15.40 3.91
C TYR A 300 19.08 15.23 3.65
N ASN A 301 19.68 14.17 4.20
CA ASN A 301 21.11 13.93 4.08
C ASN A 301 21.46 12.89 2.99
N ARG A 302 20.48 12.48 2.16
CA ARG A 302 20.64 11.39 1.19
C ARG A 302 21.83 11.61 0.26
N GLU A 303 21.94 12.80 -0.35
CA GLU A 303 23.00 13.09 -1.32
C GLU A 303 24.37 13.10 -0.64
N THR A 304 24.47 13.68 0.55
CA THR A 304 25.71 13.66 1.34
C THR A 304 26.13 12.23 1.65
N ILE A 305 25.20 11.39 2.12
CA ILE A 305 25.48 9.98 2.42
C ILE A 305 25.90 9.23 1.16
N ILE A 306 25.18 9.35 0.04
CA ILE A 306 25.54 8.63 -1.21
C ILE A 306 26.94 8.98 -1.69
N ASN A 307 27.36 10.22 -1.51
CA ASN A 307 28.65 10.73 -1.99
C ASN A 307 29.78 10.66 -0.95
N MET A 308 29.58 10.02 0.20
CA MET A 308 30.68 9.72 1.12
C MET A 308 31.66 8.76 0.42
N ALA A 309 32.87 9.24 0.15
CA ALA A 309 33.95 8.48 -0.47
C ALA A 309 34.55 7.46 0.51
#